data_AF-A0A967XPJ5-F1
#
_entry.id   AF-A0A967XPJ5-F1
#
_cell.length_a   1.000
_cell.length_b   1.000
_cell.length_c   1.000
_cell.angle_alpha   90.00
_cell.angle_beta   90.00
_cell.angle_gamma   90.00
#
_symmetry.space_group_name_H-M   'P 1'
#
loop_
_entity.id
_entity.type
_entity.pdbx_description
1 polymer ?
#
loop_
_entity_poly.entity_id
_entity_poly.type
_entity_poly.pdbx_seq_one_letter_code
_entity_poly.pdbx_strand_id
1 'polypeptide(L)' 'MTVRAAVMPAPGAPMETRELPDPAVEPGGVLLETVASEVCGTDVHLHHGRLEG' A
#
# COMPACT_ATOMS: atom_id res chain seq x y z
N MET A 1 4.85 5.13 -16.46
CA MET A 1 4.91 3.66 -16.58
C MET A 1 3.89 3.09 -15.60
N THR A 2 3.76 1.77 -15.42
CA THR A 2 2.92 1.22 -14.33
C THR A 2 3.79 0.72 -13.19
N VAL A 3 3.25 0.76 -11.98
CA VAL A 3 3.89 0.20 -10.78
C VAL A 3 3.02 -0.91 -10.22
N ARG A 4 3.66 -1.96 -9.72
CA ARG A 4 2.97 -3.08 -9.07
C ARG A 4 2.83 -2.81 -7.58
N ALA A 5 1.62 -2.97 -7.04
CA ALA A 5 1.32 -2.74 -5.63
C ALA A 5 0.52 -3.89 -5.02
N ALA A 6 0.72 -4.13 -3.72
CA ALA A 6 -0.18 -4.93 -2.91
C ALA A 6 -1.30 -4.02 -2.37
N VAL A 7 -2.55 -4.34 -2.67
CA VAL A 7 -3.72 -3.54 -2.32
C VAL A 7 -4.62 -4.33 -1.37
N MET A 8 -4.98 -3.69 -0.26
CA MET A 8 -6.02 -4.15 0.66
C MET A 8 -7.35 -3.50 0.23
N PRO A 9 -8.27 -4.22 -0.44
CA PRO A 9 -9.50 -3.62 -0.95
C PRO A 9 -10.51 -3.31 0.18
N ALA A 10 -10.49 -4.10 1.26
CA ALA A 10 -11.31 -3.94 2.45
C ALA A 10 -10.71 -4.72 3.63
N PRO A 11 -11.09 -4.41 4.89
CA PRO A 11 -10.78 -5.26 6.03
C PRO A 11 -11.24 -6.72 5.80
N GLY A 12 -10.38 -7.68 6.13
CA GLY A 12 -10.61 -9.12 6.02
C GLY A 12 -10.59 -9.67 4.58
N ALA A 13 -10.51 -8.81 3.56
CA ALA A 13 -10.44 -9.24 2.18
C ALA A 13 -9.00 -9.62 1.77
N PRO A 14 -8.81 -10.63 0.91
CA PRO A 14 -7.48 -11.02 0.44
C PRO A 14 -6.69 -9.85 -0.15
N MET A 15 -5.37 -9.84 0.06
CA MET A 15 -4.50 -8.87 -0.61
C MET A 15 -4.51 -9.12 -2.12
N GLU A 16 -4.65 -8.04 -2.88
CA GLU A 16 -4.62 -8.08 -4.33
C GLU A 16 -3.31 -7.51 -4.85
N THR A 17 -2.72 -8.14 -5.86
CA THR A 17 -1.64 -7.52 -6.63
C THR A 17 -2.26 -6.74 -7.78
N ARG A 18 -2.04 -5.43 -7.86
CA ARG A 18 -2.56 -4.55 -8.92
C ARG A 18 -1.44 -3.78 -9.61
N GLU A 19 -1.62 -3.52 -10.90
CA GLU A 19 -0.84 -2.51 -11.63
C GLU A 19 -1.53 -1.14 -11.47
N LEU A 20 -0.78 -0.14 -11.04
CA LEU A 20 -1.23 1.24 -10.84
C LEU A 20 -0.48 2.18 -11.80
N PRO A 21 -1.05 3.33 -12.17
CA PRO A 21 -0.30 4.33 -12.92
C PRO A 21 0.89 4.85 -12.12
N ASP A 22 1.87 5.39 -12.83
CA ASP A 22 3.00 6.12 -12.24
C ASP A 22 2.51 7.21 -11.26
N PRO A 23 3.09 7.32 -10.04
CA PRO A 23 2.67 8.33 -9.08
C PRO A 23 2.92 9.75 -9.61
N ALA A 24 1.91 10.61 -9.48
CA ALA A 24 2.11 12.06 -9.64
C ALA A 24 2.72 12.63 -8.36
N VAL A 25 3.85 13.31 -8.47
CA VAL A 25 4.53 13.93 -7.33
C VAL A 25 4.12 15.40 -7.24
N GLU A 26 3.38 15.73 -6.18
CA GLU A 26 2.99 17.11 -5.87
C GLU A 26 4.19 17.97 -5.43
N PRO A 27 4.12 19.31 -5.51
CA PRO A 27 5.19 20.19 -5.08
C PRO A 27 5.64 19.91 -3.63
N GLY A 28 6.95 19.64 -3.45
CA GLY A 28 7.53 19.27 -2.16
C GLY A 28 7.52 17.77 -1.86
N GLY A 29 6.92 16.94 -2.71
CA GLY A 29 6.99 15.48 -2.63
C GLY A 29 8.29 14.89 -3.18
N VAL A 30 8.50 13.60 -2.89
CA VAL A 30 9.56 12.78 -3.46
C VAL A 30 9.00 11.43 -3.87
N LEU A 31 9.46 10.92 -5.02
CA LEU A 31 9.19 9.56 -5.47
C LEU A 31 10.36 8.66 -5.08
N LEU A 32 10.05 7.54 -4.41
CA LEU A 32 11.03 6.55 -3.99
C LEU A 32 10.80 5.23 -4.74
N GLU A 33 11.89 4.60 -5.16
CA GLU A 33 11.86 3.21 -5.62
C GLU A 33 11.87 2.27 -4.41
N THR A 34 10.80 1.49 -4.25
CA THR A 34 10.72 0.51 -3.17
C THR A 34 11.47 -0.75 -3.56
N VAL A 35 12.69 -0.92 -3.06
CA VAL A 35 13.52 -2.11 -3.31
C VAL A 35 13.14 -3.31 -2.44
N ALA A 36 12.61 -3.05 -1.23
CA ALA A 36 12.13 -4.05 -0.29
C ALA A 36 11.14 -3.42 0.70
N SER A 37 10.19 -4.22 1.19
CA SER A 37 9.27 -3.88 2.28
C SER A 37 8.95 -5.13 3.08
N GLU A 38 8.57 -4.95 4.33
CA GLU A 38 8.07 -6.02 5.20
C GLU A 38 6.62 -5.75 5.64
N VAL A 39 6.04 -6.70 6.39
CA VAL A 39 4.72 -6.56 7.00
C VAL A 39 4.90 -6.29 8.49
N CYS A 40 4.41 -5.14 8.95
CA CYS A 40 4.42 -4.75 10.35
C CYS A 40 3.13 -5.21 11.06
N GLY A 41 3.12 -5.19 12.39
CA GLY A 41 1.91 -5.46 13.17
C GLY A 41 0.75 -4.51 12.83
N THR A 42 1.03 -3.23 12.55
CA THR A 42 0.01 -2.25 12.15
C THR A 42 -0.74 -2.66 10.89
N ASP A 43 -0.04 -3.24 9.90
CA ASP A 43 -0.67 -3.72 8.66
C ASP A 43 -1.65 -4.87 8.94
N VAL A 44 -1.30 -5.74 9.90
CA VAL A 44 -2.17 -6.83 10.35
C VAL A 44 -3.39 -6.31 11.11
N HIS A 45 -3.21 -5.30 11.96
CA HIS A 45 -4.33 -4.65 12.64
C HIS A 45 -5.28 -3.97 11.64
N LEU A 46 -4.74 -3.26 10.64
CA LEU A 46 -5.50 -2.69 9.52
C LEU A 46 -6.30 -3.77 8.78
N HIS A 47 -5.64 -4.86 8.42
CA HIS A 47 -6.28 -5.96 7.69
C HIS A 47 -7.43 -6.57 8.48
N HIS A 48 -7.31 -6.69 9.80
CA HIS A 48 -8.41 -7.16 10.66
C HIS A 48 -9.49 -6.10 10.94
N GLY A 49 -9.36 -4.88 10.41
CA GLY A 49 -10.30 -3.78 10.65
C GLY A 49 -10.21 -3.22 12.07
N ARG A 50 -9.01 -3.25 12.68
CA ARG A 50 -8.78 -2.94 14.10
C ARG A 50 -7.86 -1.73 14.34
N LEU A 51 -7.80 -0.76 13.42
CA LEU A 51 -7.24 0.54 13.78
C LEU A 51 -8.31 1.35 14.50
N GLU A 52 -8.10 1.55 15.80
CA GLU A 52 -8.80 2.55 16.57
C GLU A 52 -8.36 3.93 16.03
N GLY A 53 -9.34 4.69 15.53
CA GLY A 53 -9.21 6.12 15.25
C GLY A 53 -9.87 6.90 16.36
#